data_AF-A0A250JEW5-F1
#
_entry.id   AF-A0A250JEW5-F1
#
_cell.length_a   1.000
_cell.length_b   1.000
_cell.length_c   1.000
_cell.angle_alpha   90.00
_cell.angle_beta   90.00
_cell.angle_gamma   90.00
#
_symmetry.space_group_name_H-M   'P 1'
#
loop_
_entity.id
_entity.type
_entity.pdbx_description
1 polymer ?
#
loop_
_entity_poly.entity_id
_entity_poly.type
_entity_poly.pdbx_seq_one_letter_code
_entity_poly.pdbx_strand_id
1 'polypeptide(L)'
;MTLPDWLKPAVRKSQEHTWTLGYIFEMAHRLEGKSPEDLAAELGCSLETLDWLALCRRPEEDRFAEHLRLITDRFELAPLPLVRLIRRVESLDTFSKHEGQGPSSGSTLLAARDRDDDDGEMDE
;
A
#
# COMPACT_ATOMS: atom_id res chain seq x y z
N MET A 1 -21.56 -18.10 12.08
CA MET A 1 -22.45 -16.93 12.13
C MET A 1 -22.91 -16.66 10.71
N THR A 2 -24.15 -16.23 10.48
CA THR A 2 -24.59 -15.85 9.14
C THR A 2 -24.03 -14.47 8.81
N LEU A 3 -23.29 -14.39 7.71
CA LEU A 3 -22.78 -13.16 7.14
C LEU A 3 -23.95 -12.20 6.83
N PRO A 4 -23.94 -10.95 7.33
CA PRO A 4 -25.01 -10.01 7.01
C PRO A 4 -25.03 -9.64 5.52
N ASP A 5 -26.22 -9.55 4.93
CA ASP A 5 -26.39 -9.22 3.51
C ASP A 5 -25.79 -7.85 3.12
N TRP A 6 -25.67 -6.94 4.09
CA TRP A 6 -25.09 -5.62 3.90
C TRP A 6 -23.56 -5.61 3.90
N LEU A 7 -22.88 -6.69 4.30
CA LEU A 7 -21.43 -6.68 4.48
C LEU A 7 -20.70 -6.51 3.14
N LYS A 8 -21.02 -7.32 2.13
CA LYS A 8 -20.40 -7.23 0.80
C LYS A 8 -20.53 -5.84 0.15
N PRO A 9 -21.70 -5.19 0.11
CA PRO A 9 -21.79 -3.84 -0.42
C PRO A 9 -21.04 -2.80 0.45
N ALA A 10 -20.98 -2.98 1.77
CA ALA A 10 -20.19 -2.12 2.64
C ALA A 10 -18.68 -2.27 2.40
N VAL A 11 -18.18 -3.50 2.19
CA VAL A 11 -16.79 -3.78 1.81
C VAL A 11 -16.45 -3.05 0.51
N ARG A 12 -17.28 -3.21 -0.53
CA ARG A 12 -17.07 -2.50 -1.80
C ARG A 12 -17.00 -0.99 -1.61
N LYS A 13 -17.87 -0.42 -0.78
CA LYS A 13 -17.85 1.01 -0.49
C LYS A 13 -16.61 1.44 0.31
N SER A 14 -16.12 0.60 1.22
CA SER A 14 -14.90 0.90 1.99
C SER A 14 -13.67 1.07 1.09
N GLN A 15 -13.60 0.34 -0.03
CA GLN A 15 -12.51 0.43 -1.00
C GLN A 15 -12.34 1.84 -1.60
N GLU A 16 -13.37 2.68 -1.58
CA GLU A 16 -13.34 4.06 -2.10
C GLU A 16 -12.84 5.08 -1.05
N HIS A 17 -12.72 4.66 0.21
CA HIS A 17 -12.43 5.53 1.35
C HIS A 17 -11.02 5.29 1.89
N THR A 18 -10.10 6.24 1.64
CA THR A 18 -8.67 6.17 1.98
C THR A 18 -8.36 5.94 3.47
N TRP A 19 -9.31 6.25 4.35
CA TRP A 19 -9.22 6.08 5.79
C TRP A 19 -9.59 4.67 6.27
N THR A 20 -9.98 3.75 5.38
CA THR A 20 -10.34 2.36 5.72
C THR A 20 -9.24 1.37 5.33
N LEU A 21 -9.26 0.19 5.93
CA LEU A 21 -8.42 -0.93 5.45
C LEU A 21 -8.92 -1.50 4.12
N GLY A 22 -10.19 -1.35 3.78
CA GLY A 22 -10.73 -1.75 2.47
C GLY A 22 -10.02 -1.05 1.32
N TYR A 23 -9.68 0.23 1.48
CA TYR A 23 -8.84 0.94 0.51
C TYR A 23 -7.42 0.35 0.40
N ILE A 24 -6.81 -0.04 1.52
CA ILE A 24 -5.49 -0.69 1.53
C ILE A 24 -5.54 -2.03 0.79
N PHE A 25 -6.59 -2.82 1.00
CA PHE A 25 -6.76 -4.12 0.33
C PHE A 25 -7.00 -3.95 -1.17
N GLU A 26 -7.83 -2.99 -1.58
CA GLU A 26 -8.03 -2.65 -2.98
C GLU A 26 -6.74 -2.16 -3.63
N MET A 27 -5.93 -1.38 -2.92
CA MET A 27 -4.65 -0.92 -3.42
C MET A 27 -3.65 -2.08 -3.56
N ALA A 28 -3.62 -3.03 -2.62
CA ALA A 28 -2.83 -4.24 -2.76
C ALA A 28 -3.26 -5.07 -3.98
N HIS A 29 -4.57 -5.16 -4.25
CA HIS A 29 -5.07 -5.79 -5.47
C HIS A 29 -4.60 -5.07 -6.74
N ARG A 30 -4.72 -3.74 -6.80
CA ARG A 30 -4.34 -2.95 -7.97
C ARG A 30 -2.84 -2.89 -8.24
N LEU A 31 -2.04 -2.71 -7.20
CA LEU A 31 -0.58 -2.54 -7.32
C LEU A 31 0.16 -3.87 -7.37
N GLU A 32 -0.31 -4.89 -6.65
CA GLU A 32 0.39 -6.16 -6.49
C GLU A 32 -0.33 -7.33 -7.17
N GLY A 33 -1.53 -7.14 -7.70
CA GLY A 33 -2.34 -8.20 -8.31
C GLY A 33 -2.91 -9.21 -7.30
N LYS A 34 -2.89 -8.89 -6.00
CA LYS A 34 -3.33 -9.83 -4.95
C LYS A 34 -4.83 -10.03 -4.93
N SER A 35 -5.27 -11.27 -4.96
CA SER A 35 -6.67 -11.62 -4.76
C SER A 35 -7.08 -11.48 -3.29
N PRO A 36 -8.39 -11.39 -2.98
CA PRO A 36 -8.88 -11.49 -1.60
C PRO A 36 -8.39 -12.76 -0.89
N GLU A 37 -8.28 -13.87 -1.59
CA GLU A 37 -7.77 -15.14 -1.08
C GLU A 37 -6.29 -15.03 -0.68
N ASP A 38 -5.47 -14.37 -1.49
CA ASP A 38 -4.05 -14.14 -1.18
C ASP A 38 -3.89 -13.25 0.06
N LEU A 39 -4.71 -12.20 0.18
CA LEU A 39 -4.68 -11.31 1.34
C LEU A 39 -5.13 -12.02 2.62
N ALA A 40 -6.19 -12.82 2.56
CA ALA A 40 -6.64 -13.63 3.68
C ALA A 40 -5.56 -14.64 4.12
N ALA A 41 -4.89 -15.28 3.17
CA ALA A 41 -3.78 -16.19 3.45
C ALA A 41 -2.57 -15.46 4.07
N GLU A 42 -2.17 -14.30 3.54
CA GLU A 42 -1.07 -13.49 4.08
C GLU A 42 -1.34 -13.02 5.51
N LEU A 43 -2.59 -12.64 5.80
CA LEU A 43 -3.02 -12.19 7.12
C LEU A 43 -3.35 -13.35 8.08
N GLY A 44 -3.42 -14.58 7.58
CA GLY A 44 -3.76 -15.77 8.37
C GLY A 44 -5.22 -15.79 8.84
N CYS A 45 -6.15 -15.23 8.06
CA CYS A 45 -7.56 -15.12 8.43
C CYS A 45 -8.50 -15.73 7.38
N SER A 46 -9.79 -15.84 7.71
CA SER A 46 -10.81 -16.24 6.74
C SER A 46 -11.20 -15.07 5.83
N LEU A 47 -11.80 -15.36 4.66
CA LEU A 47 -12.38 -14.34 3.78
C LEU A 47 -13.47 -13.52 4.48
N GLU A 48 -14.26 -14.15 5.35
CA GLU A 48 -15.25 -13.45 6.19
C GLU A 48 -14.57 -12.45 7.13
N THR A 49 -13.46 -12.85 7.77
CA THR A 49 -12.69 -11.93 8.63
C THR A 49 -12.09 -10.80 7.81
N LEU A 50 -11.62 -11.08 6.60
CA LEU A 50 -11.11 -10.06 5.68
C LEU A 50 -12.17 -9.03 5.31
N ASP A 51 -13.42 -9.46 5.05
CA ASP A 51 -14.54 -8.54 4.80
C ASP A 51 -14.78 -7.62 6.02
N TRP A 52 -14.73 -8.15 7.24
CA TRP A 52 -14.86 -7.33 8.45
C TRP A 52 -13.67 -6.38 8.66
N LEU A 53 -12.46 -6.83 8.38
CA LEU A 53 -11.26 -6.00 8.44
C LEU A 53 -11.34 -4.84 7.48
N ALA A 54 -11.89 -5.03 6.27
CA ALA A 54 -12.02 -3.98 5.27
C ALA A 54 -12.80 -2.76 5.79
N LEU A 55 -13.76 -2.98 6.69
CA LEU A 55 -14.55 -1.91 7.32
C LEU A 55 -13.81 -1.18 8.45
N CYS A 56 -12.71 -1.72 8.95
CA CYS A 56 -11.95 -1.08 10.01
C CYS A 56 -11.29 0.19 9.50
N ARG A 57 -11.18 1.18 10.39
CA ARG A 57 -10.40 2.37 10.13
C ARG A 57 -8.92 1.98 10.02
N ARG A 58 -8.24 2.54 9.04
CA ARG A 58 -6.78 2.46 8.90
C ARG A 58 -6.13 3.06 10.16
N PRO A 59 -5.14 2.38 10.77
CA PRO A 59 -4.39 2.91 11.90
C PRO A 59 -3.78 4.29 11.57
N GLU A 60 -3.95 5.25 12.48
CA GLU A 60 -3.40 6.61 12.33
C GLU A 60 -1.94 6.61 12.73
N GLU A 61 -1.10 7.45 12.12
CA GLU A 61 0.35 7.43 12.36
C GLU A 61 0.68 7.67 13.84
N ASP A 62 0.06 8.66 14.48
CA ASP A 62 0.29 9.04 15.87
C ASP A 62 -0.09 7.94 16.87
N ARG A 63 -1.05 7.08 16.51
CA ARG A 63 -1.60 6.01 17.37
C ARG A 63 -1.52 4.64 16.72
N PHE A 64 -0.56 4.46 15.82
CA PHE A 64 -0.53 3.32 14.91
C PHE A 64 -0.50 1.99 15.67
N ALA A 65 0.41 1.87 16.64
CA ALA A 65 0.58 0.65 17.43
C ALA A 65 -0.67 0.33 18.27
N GLU A 66 -1.36 1.36 18.78
CA GLU A 66 -2.57 1.18 19.58
C GLU A 66 -3.74 0.71 18.72
N HIS A 67 -4.02 1.40 17.61
CA HIS A 67 -5.11 1.02 16.69
C HIS A 67 -4.87 -0.37 16.09
N LEU A 68 -3.62 -0.69 15.76
CA LEU A 68 -3.25 -2.01 15.26
C LEU A 68 -3.53 -3.11 16.30
N ARG A 69 -3.17 -2.88 17.57
CA ARG A 69 -3.48 -3.83 18.66
C ARG A 69 -4.99 -4.04 18.81
N LEU A 70 -5.78 -2.97 18.81
CA LEU A 70 -7.25 -3.08 18.90
C LEU A 70 -7.85 -3.93 17.78
N ILE A 71 -7.37 -3.76 16.54
CA ILE A 71 -7.82 -4.55 15.40
C ILE A 71 -7.36 -6.01 15.54
N THR A 72 -6.07 -6.22 15.78
CA THR A 72 -5.47 -7.56 15.83
C THR A 72 -5.99 -8.40 16.98
N ASP A 73 -6.22 -7.80 18.15
CA ASP A 73 -6.85 -8.47 19.30
C ASP A 73 -8.33 -8.82 19.00
N ARG A 74 -9.07 -7.93 18.33
CA ARG A 74 -10.49 -8.14 18.01
C ARG A 74 -10.75 -9.30 17.05
N PHE A 75 -9.81 -9.55 16.14
CA PHE A 75 -9.90 -10.55 15.08
C PHE A 75 -8.90 -11.71 15.25
N GLU A 76 -8.21 -11.77 16.39
CA GLU A 76 -7.22 -12.82 16.72
C GLU A 76 -6.11 -12.98 15.67
N LEU A 77 -5.60 -11.85 15.15
CA LEU A 77 -4.60 -11.81 14.09
C LEU A 77 -3.20 -11.61 14.66
N ALA A 78 -2.19 -12.14 13.95
CA ALA A 78 -0.81 -11.72 14.17
C ALA A 78 -0.64 -10.25 13.73
N PRO A 79 -0.03 -9.37 14.54
CA PRO A 79 0.12 -7.97 14.16
C PRO A 79 1.07 -7.74 12.97
N LEU A 80 2.12 -8.55 12.86
CA LEU A 80 3.21 -8.31 11.93
C LEU A 80 2.79 -8.37 10.44
N PRO A 81 2.00 -9.36 9.98
CA PRO A 81 1.47 -9.37 8.61
C PRO A 81 0.68 -8.11 8.25
N LEU A 82 -0.20 -7.66 9.15
CA LEU A 82 -1.04 -6.48 8.89
C LEU A 82 -0.19 -5.20 8.78
N VAL A 83 0.81 -5.03 9.65
CA VAL A 83 1.76 -3.90 9.55
C VAL A 83 2.50 -3.91 8.22
N ARG A 84 3.03 -5.07 7.83
CA ARG A 84 3.80 -5.22 6.59
C ARG A 84 2.94 -4.87 5.38
N LEU A 85 1.71 -5.37 5.33
CA LEU A 85 0.77 -5.05 4.26
C LEU A 85 0.49 -3.55 4.19
N ILE A 86 0.11 -2.92 5.31
CA ILE A 86 -0.19 -1.48 5.36
C ILE A 86 1.02 -0.66 4.89
N ARG A 87 2.20 -0.87 5.47
CA ARG A 87 3.40 -0.08 5.15
C ARG A 87 3.90 -0.30 3.73
N ARG A 88 3.81 -1.54 3.23
CA ARG A 88 4.20 -1.87 1.84
C ARG A 88 3.30 -1.14 0.84
N VAL A 89 1.98 -1.23 1.02
CA VAL A 89 1.00 -0.58 0.15
C VAL A 89 1.13 0.95 0.21
N GLU A 90 1.27 1.54 1.40
CA GLU A 90 1.48 2.98 1.58
C GLU A 90 2.73 3.49 0.82
N SER A 91 3.80 2.71 0.88
CA SER A 91 5.05 3.05 0.19
C SER A 91 4.83 3.04 -1.33
N LEU A 92 4.21 1.98 -1.87
CA LEU A 92 3.94 1.86 -3.31
C LEU A 92 2.96 2.94 -3.81
N ASP A 93 1.89 3.23 -3.07
CA ASP A 93 0.92 4.28 -3.42
C ASP A 93 1.57 5.67 -3.48
N THR A 94 2.54 5.94 -2.59
CA THR A 94 3.30 7.19 -2.60
C THR A 94 4.16 7.32 -3.86
N PHE A 95 4.81 6.24 -4.30
CA PHE A 95 5.60 6.25 -5.55
C PHE A 95 4.71 6.42 -6.79
N SER A 96 3.59 5.69 -6.88
CA SER A 96 2.69 5.79 -8.03
C SER A 96 2.07 7.19 -8.19
N LYS A 97 1.82 7.90 -7.08
CA LYS A 97 1.33 9.28 -7.13
C LYS A 97 2.38 10.28 -7.63
N HIS A 98 3.67 10.03 -7.38
CA HIS A 98 4.74 10.88 -7.86
C HIS A 98 5.04 10.70 -9.35
N GLU A 99 4.86 9.51 -9.93
CA GLU A 99 5.05 9.28 -11.37
C GLU A 99 3.98 9.97 -12.23
N GLY A 100 2.77 10.14 -11.71
CA GLY A 100 1.69 10.88 -12.39
C GLY A 100 1.75 12.40 -12.24
N GLN A 101 2.56 12.90 -11.29
CA GLN A 101 2.86 14.33 -11.11
C GLN A 101 4.28 14.61 -11.63
N GLY A 102 4.54 14.27 -12.89
CA GLY A 102 5.68 14.85 -13.59
C GLY A 102 5.56 16.37 -13.55
N PRO A 103 6.67 17.12 -13.34
CA PRO A 103 6.63 18.56 -13.51
C PRO A 103 6.14 18.85 -14.93
N SER A 104 4.96 19.46 -15.06
CA SER A 104 4.65 20.23 -16.25
C SER A 104 5.82 21.21 -16.42
N SER A 105 6.57 21.03 -17.51
CA SER A 105 7.77 21.76 -17.90
C SER A 105 9.11 21.27 -17.34
N GLY A 106 9.84 20.50 -18.16
CA GLY A 106 11.23 20.86 -18.45
C GLY A 106 12.35 20.24 -17.62
N SER A 107 12.15 19.10 -16.97
CA SER A 107 13.28 18.36 -16.38
C SER A 107 13.83 17.32 -17.36
N THR A 108 14.56 17.79 -18.37
CA THR A 108 15.51 16.94 -19.09
C THR A 108 16.54 16.43 -18.08
N LEU A 109 16.44 15.16 -17.69
CA LEU A 109 17.49 14.50 -16.93
C LEU A 109 18.73 14.38 -17.83
N LEU A 110 19.59 15.39 -17.74
CA LEU A 110 20.93 15.39 -18.28
C LEU A 110 21.73 14.33 -17.52
N ALA A 111 21.69 13.10 -18.02
CA ALA A 111 22.70 12.11 -17.69
C ALA A 111 24.08 12.72 -18.00
N ALA A 112 25.02 12.55 -17.08
CA ALA A 112 26.39 13.01 -17.20
C ALA A 112 26.99 12.46 -18.50
N ARG A 113 27.16 13.32 -19.50
CA ARG A 113 28.02 13.07 -20.64
C ARG A 113 29.44 13.16 -20.11
N ASP A 114 30.11 12.02 -20.01
CA ASP A 114 31.56 11.95 -19.93
C ASP A 114 32.09 12.66 -21.18
N ARG A 115 32.76 13.80 -20.97
CA ARG A 115 33.59 14.41 -21.99
C ARG A 115 34.98 13.86 -21.75
N ASP A 116 35.44 12.99 -22.63
CA ASP A 116 36.88 12.77 -22.81
C ASP A 116 37.44 14.06 -23.44
N ASP A 117 37.82 15.01 -22.58
CA ASP A 117 38.77 16.07 -22.92
C ASP A 117 40.14 15.59 -22.44
N ASP A 118 40.94 15.06 -23.36
CA ASP A 118 42.39 15.01 -23.24
C ASP A 118 43.00 15.37 -24.59
N ASP A 119 42.87 16.65 -24.95
CA ASP A 119 43.75 17.33 -25.88
C ASP A 119 44.84 18.04 -25.05
N GLY A 120 46.11 17.62 -25.16
CA GLY A 120 47.20 18.37 -24.51
C GLY A 120 48.62 17.79 -24.52
N GLU A 121 49.29 17.91 -25.67
CA GLU A 121 50.70 18.36 -25.83
C GLU A 121 51.93 17.52 -25.37
N MET A 122 52.76 17.21 -26.37
CA MET A 122 54.26 17.25 -26.46
C MET A 122 55.13 16.84 -25.26
N ASP A 123 55.99 15.82 -25.45
CA ASP A 123 57.46 15.94 -25.44
C ASP A 123 58.15 14.55 -25.58
N GLU A 124 58.86 14.33 -26.69
CA GLU A 124 60.25 13.83 -26.84
C GLU A 124 60.61 13.49 -28.30
#